data_AF-D5WA24-F1
#
_entry.id   AF-D5WA24-F1
#
_cell.length_a   1.000
_cell.length_b   1.000
_cell.length_c   1.000
_cell.angle_alpha   90.00
_cell.angle_beta   90.00
_cell.angle_gamma   90.00
#
_symmetry.space_group_name_H-M   'P 1'
#
loop_
_entity.id
_entity.type
_entity.pdbx_description
1 polymer ?
#
loop_
_entity_poly.entity_id
_entity_poly.type
_entity_poly.pdbx_seq_one_letter_code
_entity_poly.pdbx_strand_id
1 'polypeptide(L)'
;MSDVESQAGQPGMTTGKGVGIYALCIVCLVVLIHVSAHGKLMSPALVFFAYLAMGFALNRIVLRGLIEWHPVYNTLGNVSRAKLGMMLLWPIRYPVLFFQLLVSKHL
;
A
#
# COMPACT_ATOMS: atom_id res chain seq x y z
N MET A 1 -2.89 27.78 -9.79
CA MET A 1 -3.87 26.92 -9.11
C MET A 1 -3.12 25.70 -8.62
N SER A 2 -2.64 25.78 -7.38
CA SER A 2 -1.61 24.90 -6.81
C SER A 2 -2.18 23.52 -6.53
N ASP A 3 -1.40 22.47 -6.78
CA ASP A 3 -1.71 21.05 -6.55
C ASP A 3 -2.26 20.70 -5.14
N VAL A 4 -2.23 21.66 -4.22
CA VAL A 4 -2.81 21.63 -2.88
C VAL A 4 -4.35 21.59 -2.92
N GLU A 5 -4.98 22.34 -3.83
CA GLU A 5 -6.45 22.42 -3.90
C GLU A 5 -7.10 21.16 -4.49
N SER A 6 -6.38 20.45 -5.38
CA SER A 6 -6.84 19.15 -5.91
C SER A 6 -6.80 18.01 -4.86
N GLN A 7 -6.09 18.17 -3.74
CA GLN A 7 -6.14 17.20 -2.64
C GLN A 7 -7.30 17.46 -1.67
N ALA A 8 -7.77 18.70 -1.54
CA ALA A 8 -8.85 19.08 -0.63
C ALA A 8 -10.23 18.51 -1.03
N GLY A 9 -10.39 18.05 -2.27
CA GLY A 9 -11.67 17.54 -2.81
C GLY A 9 -11.79 16.02 -2.91
N GLN A 10 -10.78 15.23 -2.54
CA GLN A 10 -10.90 13.77 -2.59
C GLN A 10 -11.44 13.25 -1.25
N PRO A 11 -12.61 12.59 -1.22
CA PRO A 11 -13.12 11.98 0.00
C PRO A 11 -12.08 10.97 0.49
N GLY A 12 -11.49 11.25 1.66
CA GLY A 12 -10.48 10.40 2.29
C GLY A 12 -10.91 8.94 2.25
N MET A 13 -10.04 8.06 1.76
CA MET A 13 -10.44 6.67 1.55
C MET A 13 -10.69 6.02 2.91
N THR A 14 -11.87 5.41 3.07
CA THR A 14 -12.23 4.76 4.33
C THR A 14 -11.28 3.60 4.63
N THR A 15 -10.93 3.41 5.90
CA THR A 15 -10.03 2.33 6.35
C THR A 15 -10.46 0.96 5.80
N GLY A 16 -11.78 0.70 5.77
CA GLY A 16 -12.34 -0.55 5.23
C GLY A 16 -12.05 -0.78 3.75
N LYS A 17 -12.10 0.26 2.90
CA LYS A 17 -11.72 0.15 1.49
C LYS A 17 -10.23 -0.18 1.34
N GLY A 18 -9.37 0.44 2.15
CA GLY A 18 -7.94 0.16 2.18
C GLY A 18 -7.63 -1.29 2.56
N VAL A 19 -8.29 -1.82 3.59
CA VAL A 19 -8.17 -3.22 4.00
C VAL A 19 -8.64 -4.17 2.89
N GLY A 20 -9.75 -3.87 2.21
CA GLY A 20 -10.24 -4.68 1.10
C GLY A 20 -9.25 -4.79 -0.06
N ILE A 21 -8.64 -3.68 -0.47
CA ILE A 21 -7.62 -3.65 -1.52
C ILE A 21 -6.37 -4.44 -1.07
N TYR A 22 -5.94 -4.27 0.18
CA TYR A 22 -4.82 -5.02 0.74
C TYR A 22 -5.08 -6.54 0.76
N ALA A 23 -6.27 -6.96 1.23
CA ALA A 23 -6.67 -8.36 1.25
C ALA A 23 -6.68 -8.96 -0.16
N LEU A 24 -7.19 -8.22 -1.15
CA LEU A 24 -7.17 -8.63 -2.56
C LEU A 24 -5.72 -8.83 -3.07
N CYS A 25 -4.80 -7.90 -2.77
CA CYS A 25 -3.39 -8.04 -3.14
C CYS A 25 -2.72 -9.26 -2.48
N ILE A 26 -3.02 -9.53 -1.21
CA ILE A 26 -2.51 -10.72 -0.52
C ILE A 26 -3.04 -12.01 -1.16
N VAL A 27 -4.35 -12.09 -1.43
CA VAL A 27 -4.95 -13.26 -2.07
C VAL A 27 -4.35 -13.47 -3.46
N CYS A 28 -4.23 -12.42 -4.28
CA CYS A 28 -3.57 -12.50 -5.58
C CYS A 28 -2.13 -12.99 -5.48
N LEU A 29 -1.35 -12.50 -4.49
CA LEU A 29 0.03 -12.94 -4.27
C LEU A 29 0.08 -14.43 -3.91
N VAL A 30 -0.75 -14.89 -2.97
CA VAL A 30 -0.79 -16.29 -2.54
C VAL A 30 -1.17 -17.21 -3.70
N VAL A 31 -2.17 -16.83 -4.51
CA VAL A 31 -2.55 -17.56 -5.71
C VAL A 31 -1.39 -17.63 -6.70
N LEU A 32 -0.69 -16.51 -6.96
CA LEU A 32 0.47 -16.49 -7.85
C LEU A 32 1.59 -17.41 -7.36
N ILE A 33 1.88 -17.40 -6.04
CA ILE A 33 2.90 -18.25 -5.44
C ILE A 33 2.50 -19.72 -5.59
N HIS A 34 1.25 -20.09 -5.30
CA HIS A 34 0.77 -21.46 -5.46
C HIS A 34 0.83 -21.93 -6.92
N VAL A 35 0.38 -21.10 -7.86
CA VAL A 35 0.42 -21.41 -9.30
C VAL A 35 1.87 -21.53 -9.78
N SER A 36 2.78 -20.67 -9.32
CA SER A 36 4.19 -20.75 -9.68
C SER A 36 4.91 -21.95 -9.04
N ALA A 37 4.47 -22.41 -7.86
CA ALA A 37 5.06 -23.56 -7.18
C ALA A 37 4.61 -24.91 -7.77
N HIS A 38 3.35 -25.01 -8.20
CA HIS A 38 2.79 -26.24 -8.77
C HIS A 38 2.80 -26.27 -10.31
N GLY A 39 2.85 -25.11 -10.96
CA GLY A 39 2.84 -24.98 -12.41
C GLY A 39 4.25 -24.86 -12.98
N LYS A 40 4.63 -25.76 -13.88
CA LYS A 40 5.87 -25.66 -14.67
C LYS A 40 5.90 -24.45 -15.64
N LEU A 41 4.77 -23.75 -15.83
CA LEU A 41 4.62 -22.70 -16.85
C LEU A 41 5.05 -21.29 -16.41
N MET A 42 5.12 -21.00 -15.11
CA MET A 42 5.38 -19.63 -14.64
C MET A 42 6.81 -19.48 -14.13
N SER A 43 7.54 -18.53 -14.70
CA SER A 43 8.86 -18.15 -14.22
C SER A 43 8.74 -17.45 -12.85
N PRO A 44 9.59 -17.80 -11.86
CA PRO A 44 9.63 -17.13 -10.56
C PRO A 44 9.83 -15.62 -10.65
N ALA A 45 10.48 -15.15 -11.73
CA ALA A 45 10.66 -13.73 -12.00
C ALA A 45 9.32 -12.98 -12.11
N LEU A 46 8.28 -13.60 -12.66
CA LEU A 46 6.97 -12.98 -12.80
C LEU A 46 6.30 -12.74 -11.44
N VAL A 47 6.45 -13.69 -10.52
CA VAL A 47 5.98 -13.54 -9.12
C VAL A 47 6.70 -12.38 -8.44
N PHE A 48 8.00 -12.24 -8.67
CA PHE A 48 8.80 -11.13 -8.13
C PHE A 48 8.33 -9.77 -8.67
N PHE A 49 8.11 -9.65 -9.99
CA PHE A 49 7.59 -8.40 -10.58
C PHE A 49 6.16 -8.10 -10.13
N ALA A 50 5.30 -9.11 -10.01
CA ALA A 50 3.96 -8.96 -9.49
C ALA A 50 3.96 -8.48 -8.02
N TYR A 51 4.87 -9.01 -7.19
CA TYR A 51 5.07 -8.57 -5.81
C TYR A 51 5.41 -7.07 -5.74
N LEU A 52 6.37 -6.61 -6.56
CA LEU A 52 6.76 -5.21 -6.61
C LEU A 52 5.64 -4.32 -7.16
N ALA A 53 4.95 -4.76 -8.21
CA ALA A 53 3.85 -4.03 -8.82
C ALA A 53 2.67 -3.85 -7.84
N MET A 54 2.33 -4.89 -7.07
CA MET A 54 1.29 -4.81 -6.04
C MET A 54 1.70 -3.87 -4.90
N GLY A 55 2.94 -3.96 -4.42
CA GLY A 55 3.45 -3.02 -3.41
C GLY A 55 3.43 -1.56 -3.89
N PHE A 56 3.75 -1.32 -5.16
CA PHE A 56 3.65 0.00 -5.77
C PHE A 56 2.20 0.48 -5.89
N ALA A 57 1.28 -0.38 -6.34
CA ALA A 57 -0.14 -0.07 -6.47
C ALA A 57 -0.76 0.27 -5.10
N LEU A 58 -0.44 -0.49 -4.06
CA LEU A 58 -0.84 -0.22 -2.67
C LEU A 58 -0.36 1.15 -2.21
N ASN A 59 0.91 1.49 -2.46
CA ASN A 59 1.43 2.82 -2.13
C ASN A 59 0.75 3.95 -2.92
N ARG A 60 0.36 3.68 -4.17
CA ARG A 60 -0.28 4.69 -5.01
C ARG A 60 -1.74 4.93 -4.62
N ILE A 61 -2.47 3.86 -4.26
CA ILE A 61 -3.91 3.89 -4.01
C ILE A 61 -4.19 4.06 -2.52
N VAL A 62 -3.68 3.14 -1.70
CA VAL A 62 -3.99 3.07 -0.27
C VAL A 62 -3.21 4.12 0.51
N LEU A 63 -1.89 4.19 0.35
CA LEU A 63 -1.08 5.12 1.13
C LEU A 63 -1.39 6.59 0.81
N ARG A 64 -1.67 6.90 -0.46
CA ARG A 64 -2.09 8.25 -0.88
C ARG A 64 -3.49 8.61 -0.37
N GLY A 65 -4.39 7.63 -0.27
CA GLY A 65 -5.77 7.84 0.16
C GLY A 65 -5.99 7.80 1.68
N LEU A 66 -5.10 7.15 2.44
CA LEU A 66 -5.20 7.00 3.91
C LEU A 66 -4.32 7.98 4.68
N ILE A 67 -3.14 8.34 4.15
CA ILE A 67 -2.21 9.23 4.85
C ILE A 67 -2.21 10.59 4.19
N GLU A 68 -2.71 11.57 4.94
CA GLU A 68 -2.42 12.98 4.66
C GLU A 68 -1.07 13.33 5.28
N TRP A 69 -0.15 13.75 4.42
CA TRP A 69 1.22 14.00 4.80
C TRP A 69 1.34 15.41 5.37
N HIS A 70 1.59 15.56 6.67
CA HIS A 70 1.65 16.87 7.32
C HIS A 70 2.84 17.71 6.81
N PRO A 71 2.62 18.96 6.33
CA PRO A 71 3.63 19.77 5.63
C PRO A 71 4.89 20.06 6.47
N VAL A 72 4.77 20.11 7.80
CA VAL A 72 5.88 20.44 8.71
C VAL A 72 6.83 19.25 8.97
N TYR A 73 6.33 18.00 8.89
CA TYR A 73 7.13 16.79 9.14
C TYR A 73 7.52 16.05 7.84
N ASN A 74 7.15 16.62 6.69
CA ASN A 74 7.42 16.11 5.36
C ASN A 74 8.82 16.46 4.88
N THR A 75 9.87 15.99 5.56
CA THR A 75 11.16 15.95 4.87
C THR A 75 11.06 14.91 3.75
N LEU A 76 11.52 15.27 2.55
CA LEU A 76 11.56 14.34 1.40
C LEU A 76 12.21 12.99 1.78
N GLY A 77 13.19 13.02 2.69
CA GLY A 77 13.83 11.84 3.25
C GLY A 77 12.89 10.94 4.07
N ASN A 78 12.07 11.49 4.96
CA ASN A 78 11.13 10.68 5.76
C ASN A 78 10.02 10.10 4.89
N VAL A 79 9.45 10.90 3.98
CA VAL A 79 8.36 10.47 3.11
C VAL A 79 8.82 9.37 2.15
N SER A 80 10.02 9.53 1.57
CA SER A 80 10.60 8.53 0.67
C SER A 80 10.94 7.24 1.42
N ARG A 81 11.58 7.30 2.60
CA ARG A 81 11.90 6.11 3.40
C ARG A 81 10.64 5.37 3.85
N ALA A 82 9.59 6.09 4.24
CA ALA A 82 8.31 5.51 4.61
C ALA A 82 7.64 4.83 3.40
N LYS A 83 7.56 5.51 2.25
CA LYS A 83 7.01 4.96 1.00
C LYS A 83 7.80 3.74 0.53
N LEU A 84 9.13 3.84 0.41
CA LEU A 84 9.97 2.72 -0.05
C LEU A 84 9.86 1.52 0.89
N GLY A 85 9.91 1.73 2.21
CA GLY A 85 9.74 0.63 3.15
C GLY A 85 8.33 0.04 3.09
N MET A 86 7.28 0.85 2.94
CA MET A 86 5.92 0.33 2.75
C MET A 86 5.74 -0.38 1.41
N MET A 87 6.47 -0.01 0.36
CA MET A 87 6.45 -0.70 -0.93
C MET A 87 7.15 -2.06 -0.84
N LEU A 88 8.30 -2.12 -0.17
CA LEU A 88 9.18 -3.27 -0.18
C LEU A 88 8.77 -4.32 0.86
N LEU A 89 8.25 -3.86 2.00
CA LEU A 89 7.74 -4.71 3.10
C LEU A 89 6.22 -4.57 3.24
N TRP A 90 5.52 -4.39 2.11
CA TRP A 90 4.08 -4.17 2.07
C TRP A 90 3.25 -5.24 2.80
N PRO A 91 3.60 -6.55 2.80
CA PRO A 91 2.79 -7.55 3.49
C PRO A 91 2.77 -7.32 5.01
N ILE A 92 3.84 -6.78 5.58
CA ILE A 92 4.01 -6.61 7.04
C ILE A 92 3.62 -5.20 7.48
N ARG A 93 3.96 -4.17 6.69
CA ARG A 93 3.76 -2.77 7.10
C ARG A 93 2.31 -2.30 7.00
N TYR A 94 1.54 -2.80 6.03
CA TYR A 94 0.13 -2.42 5.87
C TYR A 94 -0.76 -2.86 7.04
N PRO A 95 -0.65 -4.09 7.58
CA PRO A 95 -1.35 -4.48 8.81
C PRO A 95 -1.07 -3.54 9.98
N VAL A 96 0.20 -3.16 10.18
CA VAL A 96 0.60 -2.20 11.22
C VAL A 96 -0.05 -0.83 11.00
N LEU A 97 -0.08 -0.35 9.75
CA LEU A 97 -0.72 0.91 9.38
C LEU A 97 -2.24 0.90 9.62
N PHE A 98 -2.92 -0.19 9.26
CA PHE A 98 -4.35 -0.33 9.55
C PHE A 98 -4.63 -0.41 11.05
N PHE A 99 -3.77 -1.09 11.81
CA PHE A 99 -3.88 -1.15 13.26
C PHE A 99 -3.70 0.24 13.89
N GLN A 100 -2.69 1.00 13.46
CA GLN A 100 -2.47 2.37 13.91
C GLN A 100 -3.69 3.26 13.62
N LEU A 101 -4.25 3.17 12.41
CA LEU A 101 -5.46 3.92 12.05
C LEU A 101 -6.69 3.49 12.85
N LEU A 102 -6.81 2.21 13.19
CA LEU A 102 -7.90 1.70 14.01
C LEU A 102 -7.80 2.24 15.44
N VAL A 103 -6.60 2.21 16.03
CA VAL A 103 -6.34 2.76 17.36
C VAL A 103 -6.62 4.26 17.39
N SER A 104 -6.10 5.02 16.41
CA SER A 104 -6.35 6.47 16.32
C SER A 104 -7.81 6.84 16.05
N LYS A 105 -8.64 5.91 15.58
CA LYS A 105 -10.09 6.14 15.40
C LYS A 105 -10.88 5.87 16.69
N HIS A 106 -10.37 5.02 17.57
CA HIS A 106 -11.04 4.61 18.80
C HIS A 106 -10.56 5.34 20.06
N LEU A 107 -9.39 5.98 20.01
CA LEU A 107 -8.90 6.94 21.02
C LEU A 107 -9.36 8.36 20.67
#